data_AF-A0A958HDB6-F1
#
_entry.id   AF-A0A958HDB6-F1
#
_cell.length_a   1.000
_cell.length_b   1.000
_cell.length_c   1.000
_cell.angle_alpha   90.00
_cell.angle_beta   90.00
_cell.angle_gamma   90.00
#
_symmetry.space_group_name_H-M   'P 1'
#
loop_
_entity.id
_entity.type
_entity.pdbx_description
1 polymer ?
#
loop_
_entity_poly.entity_id
_entity_poly.type
_entity_poly.pdbx_seq_one_letter_code
_entity_poly.pdbx_strand_id
1 'polypeptide(L)' 'MALIPSMVLKQLYTFGSLRNSADGVRFSLKNRLSDATVTALNSVSFDGQQVPAGKLSLVLDTGEVLLPADLRA' A
#
# COMPACT_ATOMS: atom_id res chain seq x y z
N MET A 1 0.11 -18.45 -6.85
CA MET A 1 0.78 -17.14 -6.64
C MET A 1 1.19 -16.63 -8.00
N ALA A 2 0.57 -15.58 -8.53
CA ALA A 2 1.02 -14.99 -9.79
C ALA A 2 2.33 -14.22 -9.54
N LEU A 3 3.37 -14.50 -10.33
CA LEU A 3 4.62 -13.75 -10.25
C LEU A 3 4.38 -12.38 -10.89
N ILE A 4 4.42 -11.30 -10.09
CA ILE A 4 4.37 -9.94 -10.65
C ILE A 4 5.75 -9.60 -11.21
N PRO A 5 5.87 -9.24 -12.51
CA PRO A 5 7.17 -8.91 -13.09
C PRO A 5 7.86 -7.76 -12.35
N SER A 6 9.17 -7.88 -12.12
CA SER A 6 9.95 -6.88 -11.39
C SER A 6 9.92 -5.49 -12.03
N MET A 7 9.79 -5.42 -13.36
CA MET A 7 9.63 -4.15 -14.08
C MET A 7 8.32 -3.43 -13.73
N VAL A 8 7.22 -4.17 -13.55
CA VAL A 8 5.93 -3.60 -13.15
C VAL A 8 6.03 -3.02 -11.75
N LEU A 9 6.63 -3.77 -10.83
CA LEU A 9 6.86 -3.32 -9.47
C LEU A 9 7.69 -2.01 -9.42
N LYS A 10 8.75 -1.92 -10.22
CA LYS A 10 9.57 -0.69 -10.32
C LYS A 10 8.79 0.54 -10.78
N GLN A 11 7.73 0.37 -11.57
CA GLN A 11 6.86 1.48 -11.98
C GLN A 11 5.93 1.95 -10.85
N LEU A 12 5.62 1.08 -9.89
CA LEU A 12 4.75 1.39 -8.75
C LEU A 12 5.51 2.03 -7.58
N TYR A 13 6.78 1.68 -7.40
CA TYR A 13 7.62 2.26 -6.36
C TYR A 13 8.15 3.64 -6.77
N THR A 14 8.19 4.56 -5.80
CA THR A 14 8.90 5.82 -5.93
C THR A 14 10.04 5.90 -4.93
N PHE A 15 11.04 6.75 -5.22
CA PHE A 15 12.07 7.08 -4.25
C PHE A 15 11.42 7.60 -2.95
N GLY A 16 11.87 7.09 -1.79
CA GLY A 16 11.27 7.43 -0.49
C GLY A 16 9.88 6.83 -0.23
N SER A 17 9.46 5.84 -1.02
CA SER A 17 8.20 5.11 -0.81
C SER A 17 8.11 4.52 0.59
N LEU A 18 9.17 3.88 1.08
CA LEU A 18 9.28 3.39 2.45
C LEU A 18 10.08 4.36 3.31
N ARG A 19 9.47 4.84 4.40
CA ARG A 19 10.14 5.73 5.38
C ARG A 19 9.53 5.58 6.76
N ASN A 20 10.33 5.89 7.78
CA ASN A 20 9.80 6.08 9.12
C ASN A 20 9.06 7.41 9.20
N SER A 21 8.03 7.46 10.04
CA SER A 21 7.23 8.63 10.38
C SER A 21 7.15 8.72 11.91
N ALA A 22 6.67 9.86 12.44
CA ALA A 22 6.50 10.04 13.88
C ALA A 22 5.59 8.95 14.49
N ASP A 23 4.58 8.51 13.73
CA ASP A 23 3.56 7.56 14.18
C ASP A 23 3.83 6.11 13.74
N GLY A 24 5.01 5.81 13.19
CA GLY A 24 5.39 4.46 12.78
C GLY A 24 6.07 4.39 11.42
N VAL A 25 5.61 3.49 10.55
CA VAL A 25 6.19 3.27 9.22
C VAL A 25 5.19 3.67 8.14
N ARG A 26 5.66 4.40 7.14
CA ARG A 26 4.85 4.77 5.97
C ARG A 26 5.43 4.14 4.72
N PHE A 27 4.55 3.47 4.00
CA PHE A 27 4.82 2.94 2.68
C PHE A 27 3.88 3.61 1.66
N SER A 28 4.42 4.06 0.54
CA SER A 28 3.68 4.78 -0.50
C SER A 28 3.92 4.14 -1.87
N LEU A 29 2.83 3.88 -2.58
CA LEU A 29 2.83 3.36 -3.94
C LEU A 29 2.19 4.41 -4.85
N LYS A 30 2.69 4.54 -6.08
CA LYS A 30 2.05 5.36 -7.10
C LYS A 30 1.83 4.52 -8.34
N ASN A 31 0.57 4.30 -8.70
CA ASN A 31 0.24 3.60 -9.93
C ASN A 31 0.57 4.48 -11.15
N ARG A 32 1.51 4.03 -11.99
CA ARG A 32 1.96 4.72 -13.22
C ARG A 32 1.68 3.92 -14.49
N LEU A 33 0.90 2.84 -14.38
CA LEU A 33 0.64 1.91 -15.47
C LEU A 33 -0.60 2.31 -16.28
N SER A 34 -1.71 2.50 -15.57
CA SER A 34 -3.02 2.84 -16.11
C SER A 34 -3.91 3.33 -14.97
N ASP A 35 -5.07 3.91 -15.26
CA ASP A 35 -6.07 4.15 -14.22
C ASP A 35 -6.48 2.83 -13.55
N ALA A 36 -6.62 2.85 -12.22
CA ALA A 36 -7.00 1.68 -11.43
C ALA A 36 -7.70 2.09 -10.14
N THR A 37 -8.52 1.19 -9.61
CA THR A 37 -9.16 1.33 -8.29
C THR A 37 -8.53 0.33 -7.33
N VAL A 38 -8.19 0.79 -6.12
CA VAL A 38 -7.74 -0.10 -5.03
C VAL A 38 -8.97 -0.77 -4.45
N THR A 39 -9.11 -2.09 -4.64
CA THR A 39 -10.28 -2.86 -4.19
C THR A 39 -10.08 -3.55 -2.85
N ALA A 40 -8.82 -3.82 -2.46
CA ALA A 40 -8.50 -4.49 -1.21
C ALA A 40 -7.05 -4.24 -0.76
N LEU A 41 -6.82 -4.32 0.56
CA LEU A 41 -5.51 -4.48 1.19
C LEU A 41 -5.52 -5.75 2.04
N ASN A 42 -4.96 -6.85 1.52
CA ASN A 42 -5.06 -8.17 2.15
C ASN A 42 -4.21 -8.29 3.42
N SER A 43 -2.94 -7.86 3.37
CA SER A 43 -2.01 -8.01 4.49
C SER A 43 -0.79 -7.11 4.34
N VAL A 44 -0.26 -6.65 5.47
CA VAL A 44 1.08 -6.06 5.58
C VAL A 44 1.84 -6.88 6.62
N SER A 45 3.12 -7.15 6.37
CA SER A 45 3.97 -7.87 7.30
C SER A 45 5.37 -7.28 7.35
N PHE A 46 5.97 -7.27 8.54
CA PHE A 46 7.38 -6.99 8.74
C PHE A 46 8.07 -8.28 9.18
N ASP A 47 9.09 -8.73 8.44
CA ASP A 47 9.86 -9.95 8.75
C ASP A 47 8.97 -11.17 9.04
N GLY A 48 7.88 -11.32 8.29
CA GLY A 48 6.91 -12.40 8.44
C GLY A 48 5.87 -12.20 9.55
N GLN A 49 5.99 -11.16 10.37
CA GLN A 49 4.99 -10.79 11.38
C GLN A 49 3.90 -9.91 10.76
N GLN A 50 2.67 -10.42 10.72
CA GLN A 50 1.54 -9.69 10.16
C GLN A 50 1.11 -8.53 11.04
N VAL A 51 0.86 -7.37 10.41
CA VAL A 51 0.34 -6.18 11.08
C VAL A 51 -1.19 -6.30 11.19
N PRO A 52 -1.77 -6.11 12.39
CA PRO A 52 -3.23 -6.11 12.56
C PRO A 52 -3.91 -5.04 11.69
N ALA A 53 -5.04 -5.38 11.06
CA ALA A 53 -5.75 -4.47 10.16
C ALA A 53 -6.15 -3.14 10.82
N GLY A 54 -6.49 -3.14 12.12
CA GLY A 54 -6.80 -1.93 12.88
C GLY A 54 -5.61 -0.99 13.14
N LYS A 55 -4.38 -1.42 12.78
CA LYS A 55 -3.17 -0.59 12.81
C LYS A 55 -2.75 -0.13 11.41
N LEU A 56 -3.57 -0.41 10.40
CA LEU A 56 -3.33 -0.02 9.02
C LEU A 56 -4.32 1.08 8.65
N SER A 57 -3.80 2.10 7.98
CA SER A 57 -4.59 3.11 7.30
C SER A 57 -4.03 3.32 5.91
N LEU A 58 -4.92 3.55 4.96
CA LEU A 58 -4.60 3.93 3.59
C LEU A 58 -4.88 5.41 3.46
N VAL A 59 -3.95 6.14 2.84
CA VAL A 59 -4.14 7.55 2.50
C VAL A 59 -4.10 7.65 0.98
N LEU A 60 -5.23 8.01 0.38
CA LEU A 60 -5.32 8.25 -1.06
C LEU A 60 -4.68 9.59 -1.41
N ASP A 61 -4.37 9.79 -2.69
CA ASP A 61 -3.81 11.07 -3.19
C ASP A 61 -4.78 12.24 -3.05
N THR A 62 -6.08 11.96 -2.95
CA THR A 62 -7.15 12.90 -2.57
C THR A 62 -7.03 13.40 -1.13
N GLY A 63 -6.22 12.75 -0.29
CA GLY A 63 -6.14 13.00 1.16
C GLY A 63 -7.15 12.21 1.98
N GLU A 64 -8.02 11.42 1.34
CA GLU A 64 -8.95 10.54 2.03
C GLU A 64 -8.19 9.45 2.80
N VAL A 65 -8.63 9.20 4.03
CA VAL A 65 -8.07 8.16 4.90
C VAL A 65 -9.08 7.03 5.04
N LEU A 66 -8.68 5.83 4.62
CA LEU A 66 -9.50 4.63 4.65
C LEU A 66 -8.88 3.58 5.56
N LEU A 67 -9.70 2.79 6.23
CA LEU A 67 -9.28 1.52 6.81
C LEU A 67 -9.32 0.43 5.73
N PRO A 68 -8.57 -0.66 5.90
CA PRO A 68 -8.65 -1.81 4.99
C PRO A 68 -10.07 -2.35 4.80
N ALA A 69 -10.92 -2.20 5.82
CA ALA A 69 -12.32 -2.64 5.81
C ALA A 69 -13.26 -1.71 5.00
N ASP A 70 -12.83 -0.47 4.71
CA ASP A 70 -13.62 0.49 3.95
C ASP A 70 -13.46 0.30 2.44
N LEU A 71 -12.43 -0.43 2.01
CA LEU A 71 -12.22 -0.82 0.62
C LEU A 71 -13.30 -1.80 0.18
N ARG A 72 -14.05 -1.44 -0.87
CA ARG A 72 -15.09 -2.28 -1.47
C ARG A 72 -14.73 -2.55 -2.92
N ALA A 73 -14.89 -3.81 -3.32
CA ALA A 73 -14.74 -4.27 -4.71
C ALA A 73 -16.01 -3.97 -5.53
#